data_AF-A0A830HCW5-F1
#
_entry.id   AF-A0A830HCW5-F1
#
_cell.length_a   1.000
_cell.length_b   1.000
_cell.length_c   1.000
_cell.angle_alpha   90.00
_cell.angle_beta   90.00
_cell.angle_gamma   90.00
#
_symmetry.space_group_name_H-M   'P 1'
#
loop_
_entity.id
_entity.type
_entity.pdbx_description
1 polymer ?
#
loop_
_entity_poly.entity_id
_entity_poly.type
_entity_poly.pdbx_seq_one_letter_code
_entity_poly.pdbx_strand_id
1 'polypeptide(L)'
;MSIFSAALPRGSFIVSALMSAVIGFLLGATWQAHAVMLAGTVTPSREAELSSVSILSYNLLQWVPPLLFVLMNEATGSMKAALALLVPFLLGGAVVVSFVNPARSQEHVSKMLSRRRIVVAEDAEDGSGI
;
A
#
# COMPACT_ATOMS: atom_id res chain seq x y z
N MET A 1 -11.93 -29.72 14.18
CA MET A 1 -11.06 -29.09 13.15
C MET A 1 -11.40 -29.69 11.79
N SER A 2 -12.54 -29.31 11.19
CA SER A 2 -12.99 -29.79 9.86
C SER A 2 -14.14 -28.91 9.33
N ILE A 3 -13.87 -27.63 9.09
CA ILE A 3 -14.86 -26.70 8.49
C ILE A 3 -14.51 -26.38 7.04
N PHE A 4 -13.24 -26.54 6.64
CA PHE A 4 -12.77 -26.26 5.28
C PHE A 4 -13.05 -27.38 4.26
N SER A 5 -13.42 -28.60 4.70
CA SER A 5 -13.60 -29.74 3.79
C SER A 5 -15.01 -29.87 3.20
N ALA A 6 -16.00 -29.14 3.70
CA ALA A 6 -17.41 -29.43 3.39
C ALA A 6 -18.03 -28.56 2.29
N ALA A 7 -17.37 -27.48 1.84
CA ALA A 7 -18.03 -26.43 1.05
C ALA A 7 -17.53 -26.27 -0.39
N LEU A 8 -16.51 -27.02 -0.83
CA LEU A 8 -15.97 -26.89 -2.18
C LEU A 8 -16.12 -28.19 -2.97
N PRO A 9 -16.79 -28.18 -4.14
CA PRO A 9 -16.73 -29.29 -5.09
C PRO A 9 -15.27 -29.71 -5.29
N ARG A 10 -14.96 -31.01 -5.25
CA ARG A 10 -13.56 -31.50 -5.28
C ARG A 10 -12.72 -30.97 -6.46
N GLY A 11 -13.36 -30.52 -7.56
CA GLY A 11 -12.70 -29.85 -8.69
C GLY A 11 -12.40 -28.36 -8.50
N SER A 12 -12.96 -27.67 -7.51
CA SER A 12 -12.79 -26.23 -7.27
C SER A 12 -11.69 -25.89 -6.26
N PHE A 13 -11.20 -26.87 -5.49
CA PHE A 13 -10.14 -26.63 -4.49
C PHE A 13 -8.88 -26.09 -5.15
N ILE A 14 -8.41 -26.72 -6.23
CA ILE A 14 -7.21 -26.28 -6.97
C ILE A 14 -7.38 -24.85 -7.49
N VAL A 15 -8.55 -24.53 -8.06
CA VAL A 15 -8.85 -23.18 -8.57
C VAL A 15 -8.84 -22.14 -7.43
N SER A 16 -9.49 -22.45 -6.31
CA SER A 16 -9.51 -21.57 -5.15
C SER A 16 -8.12 -21.39 -4.50
N ALA A 17 -7.32 -22.45 -4.44
CA ALA A 17 -5.96 -22.39 -3.91
C ALA A 17 -5.05 -21.54 -4.81
N LEU A 18 -5.17 -21.71 -6.12
CA LEU A 18 -4.40 -20.93 -7.10
C LEU A 18 -4.81 -19.45 -7.07
N MET A 19 -6.12 -19.15 -6.97
CA MET A 19 -6.61 -17.78 -6.79
C MET A 19 -6.12 -17.16 -5.48
N SER A 20 -6.20 -17.87 -4.36
CA SER A 20 -5.70 -17.39 -3.08
C SER A 20 -4.19 -17.13 -3.11
N ALA A 21 -3.42 -18.00 -3.78
CA ALA A 21 -1.98 -17.80 -3.96
C ALA A 21 -1.66 -16.55 -4.79
N VAL A 22 -2.39 -16.33 -5.89
CA VAL A 22 -2.25 -15.14 -6.73
C VAL A 22 -2.61 -13.87 -5.93
N ILE A 23 -3.74 -13.87 -5.23
CA ILE A 23 -4.18 -12.74 -4.41
C ILE A 23 -3.16 -12.46 -3.29
N GLY A 24 -2.68 -13.49 -2.60
CA GLY A 24 -1.68 -13.36 -1.55
C GLY A 24 -0.35 -12.79 -2.07
N PHE A 25 0.10 -13.23 -3.24
CA PHE A 25 1.30 -12.70 -3.88
C PHE A 25 1.13 -11.22 -4.26
N LEU A 26 0.01 -10.86 -4.89
CA LEU A 26 -0.30 -9.49 -5.30
C LEU A 26 -0.41 -8.54 -4.08
N LEU A 27 -1.08 -8.98 -3.02
CA LEU A 27 -1.16 -8.22 -1.76
C LEU A 27 0.22 -8.03 -1.13
N GLY A 28 1.04 -9.09 -1.08
CA GLY A 28 2.40 -9.02 -0.56
C GLY A 28 3.29 -8.06 -1.36
N ALA A 29 3.24 -8.13 -2.69
CA ALA A 29 3.97 -7.24 -3.58
C ALA A 29 3.54 -5.77 -3.40
N THR A 30 2.22 -5.53 -3.27
CA THR A 30 1.67 -4.17 -3.09
C THR A 30 2.09 -3.58 -1.75
N TRP A 31 2.08 -4.39 -0.68
CA TRP A 31 2.52 -3.95 0.64
C TRP A 31 4.00 -3.51 0.65
N GLN A 32 4.87 -4.29 0.02
CA GLN A 32 6.29 -3.94 -0.10
C GLN A 32 6.50 -2.72 -1.00
N ALA A 33 5.79 -2.63 -2.13
CA ALA A 33 5.87 -1.47 -3.01
C ALA A 33 5.48 -0.17 -2.28
N HIS A 34 4.43 -0.21 -1.46
CA HIS A 34 4.02 0.92 -0.63
C HIS A 34 5.12 1.35 0.35
N ALA A 35 5.76 0.40 1.04
CA ALA A 35 6.85 0.70 1.97
C ALA A 35 8.04 1.37 1.27
N VAL A 36 8.43 0.89 0.09
CA VAL A 36 9.51 1.47 -0.71
C VAL A 36 9.15 2.87 -1.23
N MET A 37 7.92 3.06 -1.70
CA MET A 37 7.44 4.39 -2.13
C MET A 37 7.41 5.38 -0.98
N LEU A 38 6.96 4.97 0.21
CA LEU A 38 6.94 5.83 1.39
C LEU A 38 8.36 6.22 1.83
N ALA A 39 9.28 5.26 1.88
CA ALA A 39 10.69 5.54 2.21
C ALA A 39 11.34 6.53 1.21
N GLY A 40 10.98 6.47 -0.07
CA GLY A 40 11.49 7.41 -1.10
C GLY A 40 10.79 8.77 -1.14
N THR A 41 9.71 8.97 -0.39
CA THR A 41 8.92 10.22 -0.37
C THR A 41 9.06 11.00 0.93
N VAL A 42 9.37 10.30 2.04
CA VAL A 42 9.49 10.91 3.36
C VAL A 42 10.69 11.85 3.42
N THR A 43 10.43 13.13 3.69
CA THR A 43 11.49 14.13 3.87
C THR A 43 12.05 14.11 5.30
N PRO A 44 13.38 14.26 5.50
CA PRO A 44 14.04 14.16 6.80
C PRO A 44 13.65 15.19 7.88
N SER A 45 12.81 16.18 7.56
CA SER A 45 12.29 17.16 8.54
C SER A 45 10.83 16.91 8.90
N ARG A 46 10.11 16.02 8.19
CA ARG A 46 8.66 15.82 8.32
C ARG A 46 8.28 14.34 8.32
N GLU A 47 9.17 13.49 8.83
CA GLU A 47 8.95 12.03 8.83
C GLU A 47 7.71 11.65 9.62
N ALA A 48 7.52 12.26 10.79
CA ALA A 48 6.35 12.01 11.64
C ALA A 48 5.03 12.51 11.00
N GLU A 49 5.03 13.69 10.39
CA GLU A 49 3.84 14.26 9.74
C GLU A 49 3.41 13.41 8.53
N LEU A 50 4.35 13.10 7.64
CA LEU A 50 4.06 12.34 6.42
C LEU A 50 3.66 10.89 6.74
N SER A 51 4.35 10.25 7.69
CA SER A 51 4.02 8.90 8.14
C SER A 51 2.63 8.86 8.79
N SER A 52 2.33 9.78 9.70
CA SER A 52 1.03 9.80 10.38
C SER A 52 -0.14 10.04 9.43
N VAL A 53 0.00 10.94 8.44
CA VAL A 53 -1.01 11.14 7.39
C VAL A 53 -1.20 9.87 6.58
N SER A 54 -0.11 9.19 6.17
CA SER A 54 -0.22 7.94 5.40
C SER A 54 -0.95 6.83 6.18
N ILE A 55 -0.64 6.68 7.47
CA ILE A 55 -1.27 5.69 8.36
C ILE A 55 -2.74 6.03 8.58
N LEU A 56 -3.05 7.31 8.80
CA LEU A 56 -4.43 7.76 8.95
C LEU A 56 -5.23 7.49 7.69
N SER A 57 -4.72 7.84 6.51
CA SER A 57 -5.36 7.55 5.23
C SER A 57 -5.58 6.06 5.03
N TYR A 58 -4.58 5.21 5.33
CA TYR A 58 -4.73 3.76 5.24
C TYR A 58 -5.86 3.24 6.14
N ASN A 59 -5.87 3.65 7.41
CA ASN A 59 -6.90 3.22 8.37
C ASN A 59 -8.31 3.70 7.97
N LEU A 60 -8.41 4.90 7.40
CA LEU A 60 -9.69 5.44 6.92
C LEU A 60 -10.21 4.73 5.67
N LEU A 61 -9.34 4.20 4.81
CA LEU A 61 -9.76 3.56 3.57
C LEU A 61 -9.85 2.02 3.67
N GLN A 62 -9.17 1.37 4.61
CA GLN A 62 -9.10 -0.10 4.65
C GLN A 62 -10.46 -0.79 4.83
N TRP A 63 -11.42 -0.12 5.48
CA TRP A 63 -12.74 -0.69 5.77
C TRP A 63 -13.74 -0.49 4.64
N VAL A 64 -13.44 0.38 3.66
CA VAL A 64 -14.34 0.70 2.56
C VAL A 64 -14.63 -0.53 1.68
N PRO A 65 -13.64 -1.33 1.23
CA PRO A 65 -13.93 -2.52 0.43
C PRO A 65 -14.76 -3.59 1.16
N PRO A 66 -14.43 -3.97 2.42
CA PRO A 66 -15.28 -4.88 3.19
C PRO A 66 -16.71 -4.38 3.36
N LEU A 67 -16.89 -3.07 3.63
CA LEU A 67 -18.23 -2.50 3.80
C LEU A 67 -19.02 -2.56 2.49
N LEU A 68 -18.42 -2.17 1.36
CA LEU A 68 -19.04 -2.26 0.03
C LEU A 68 -19.39 -3.70 -0.33
N PHE A 69 -18.51 -4.64 -0.01
CA PHE A 69 -18.77 -6.06 -0.21
C PHE A 69 -20.00 -6.53 0.57
N VAL A 70 -20.07 -6.24 1.87
CA VAL A 70 -21.21 -6.62 2.73
C VAL A 70 -22.50 -6.00 2.20
N LEU A 71 -22.48 -4.69 1.93
CA LEU A 71 -23.65 -3.96 1.45
C LEU A 71 -24.17 -4.56 0.13
N MET A 72 -23.28 -4.85 -0.81
CA MET A 72 -23.66 -5.44 -2.10
C MET A 72 -24.13 -6.88 -1.94
N ASN A 73 -23.48 -7.66 -1.08
CA ASN A 73 -23.85 -9.04 -0.81
C ASN A 73 -25.27 -9.14 -0.22
N GLU A 74 -25.60 -8.28 0.74
CA GLU A 74 -26.95 -8.20 1.32
C GLU A 74 -27.97 -7.69 0.29
N ALA A 75 -27.62 -6.69 -0.54
CA ALA A 75 -28.53 -6.11 -1.52
C ALA A 75 -28.86 -7.03 -2.70
N THR A 76 -27.88 -7.81 -3.20
CA THR A 76 -28.09 -8.70 -4.36
C THR A 76 -28.30 -10.17 -4.00
N GLY A 77 -27.97 -10.58 -2.76
CA GLY A 77 -27.95 -12.00 -2.37
C GLY A 77 -26.93 -12.84 -3.13
N SER A 78 -26.02 -12.22 -3.89
CA SER A 78 -25.07 -12.90 -4.78
C SER A 78 -23.62 -12.56 -4.44
N MET A 79 -22.92 -13.54 -3.88
CA MET A 79 -21.50 -13.42 -3.55
C MET A 79 -20.63 -13.10 -4.79
N LYS A 80 -21.01 -13.60 -5.97
CA LYS A 80 -20.30 -13.32 -7.23
C LYS A 80 -20.39 -11.84 -7.62
N ALA A 81 -21.57 -11.23 -7.46
CA ALA A 81 -21.76 -9.82 -7.75
C ALA A 81 -21.00 -8.93 -6.75
N ALA A 82 -21.01 -9.29 -5.47
CA ALA A 82 -20.27 -8.60 -4.43
C ALA A 82 -18.74 -8.68 -4.64
N LEU A 83 -18.21 -9.83 -5.08
CA LEU A 83 -16.79 -9.97 -5.44
C LEU A 83 -16.44 -9.17 -6.70
N ALA A 84 -17.32 -9.16 -7.71
CA ALA A 84 -17.10 -8.39 -8.94
C ALA A 84 -16.99 -6.88 -8.66
N LEU A 85 -17.70 -6.36 -7.65
CA LEU A 85 -17.61 -4.96 -7.22
C LEU A 85 -16.21 -4.56 -6.69
N LEU A 86 -15.44 -5.52 -6.17
CA LEU A 86 -14.08 -5.22 -5.68
C LEU A 86 -13.10 -4.95 -6.82
N VAL A 87 -13.36 -5.48 -8.02
CA VAL A 87 -12.51 -5.28 -9.21
C VAL A 87 -12.37 -3.80 -9.59
N PRO A 88 -13.46 -3.01 -9.82
CA PRO A 88 -13.33 -1.59 -10.13
C PRO A 88 -12.71 -0.78 -8.99
N PHE A 89 -12.87 -1.19 -7.72
CA PHE A 89 -12.18 -0.54 -6.61
C PHE A 89 -10.66 -0.75 -6.69
N LEU A 90 -10.23 -1.98 -7.00
CA LEU A 90 -8.81 -2.31 -7.20
C LEU A 90 -8.22 -1.58 -8.42
N LEU A 91 -8.95 -1.57 -9.53
CA LEU A 91 -8.55 -0.87 -10.75
C LEU A 91 -8.50 0.65 -10.53
N GLY A 92 -9.45 1.21 -9.80
CA GLY A 92 -9.45 2.62 -9.42
C GLY A 92 -8.18 2.99 -8.64
N GLY A 93 -7.79 2.16 -7.67
CA GLY A 93 -6.53 2.32 -6.95
C GLY A 93 -5.30 2.26 -7.87
N ALA A 94 -5.25 1.27 -8.77
CA ALA A 94 -4.16 1.13 -9.74
C ALA A 94 -4.05 2.34 -10.69
N VAL A 95 -5.19 2.88 -11.13
CA VAL A 95 -5.25 4.08 -11.97
C VAL A 95 -4.72 5.30 -11.20
N VAL A 96 -5.15 5.50 -9.95
CA VAL A 96 -4.66 6.61 -9.12
C VAL A 96 -3.15 6.54 -8.93
N VAL A 97 -2.61 5.36 -8.62
CA VAL A 97 -1.17 5.15 -8.44
C VAL A 97 -0.40 5.41 -9.74
N SER A 98 -0.98 5.10 -10.90
CA SER A 98 -0.33 5.31 -12.21
C SER A 98 -0.09 6.79 -12.54
N PHE A 99 -0.80 7.72 -11.88
CA PHE A 99 -0.55 9.16 -12.02
C PHE A 99 0.53 9.69 -11.07
N VAL A 100 1.03 8.88 -10.14
CA VAL A 100 2.06 9.29 -9.19
C VAL A 100 3.44 9.13 -9.84
N ASN A 101 4.24 10.19 -9.83
CA ASN A 101 5.63 10.15 -10.30
C ASN A 101 6.61 10.03 -9.11
N PRO A 102 7.10 8.82 -8.79
CA PRO A 102 8.02 8.60 -7.67
C PRO A 102 9.42 9.20 -7.90
N ALA A 103 9.86 9.31 -9.16
CA ALA A 103 11.20 9.83 -9.48
C ALA A 103 11.36 11.28 -9.01
N ARG A 104 10.30 12.08 -9.15
CA ARG A 104 10.29 13.48 -8.70
C ARG A 104 10.46 13.62 -7.19
N SER A 105 9.84 12.74 -6.39
CA SER A 105 9.98 12.83 -4.93
C SER A 105 11.39 12.42 -4.49
N GLN A 106 11.93 11.37 -5.10
CA GLN A 106 13.26 10.85 -4.77
C GLN A 106 14.35 11.88 -5.08
N GLU A 107 14.25 12.59 -6.21
CA GLU A 107 15.18 13.68 -6.54
C GLU A 107 15.13 14.80 -5.48
N HIS A 108 13.93 15.17 -5.04
CA HIS A 108 13.76 16.21 -4.01
C HIS A 108 14.35 15.79 -2.66
N VAL A 109 14.07 14.56 -2.22
CA VAL A 109 14.62 13.99 -0.98
C VAL A 109 16.15 13.90 -1.04
N SER A 110 16.70 13.44 -2.17
CA SER A 110 18.15 13.35 -2.40
C SER A 110 18.84 14.72 -2.27
N LYS A 111 18.30 15.77 -2.91
CA LYS A 111 18.84 17.14 -2.80
C LYS A 111 18.85 17.64 -1.35
N MET A 112 17.81 17.35 -0.59
CA MET A 112 17.71 17.75 0.83
C MET A 112 18.75 17.03 1.69
N LEU A 113 18.98 15.73 1.45
CA LEU A 113 19.99 14.94 2.15
C LEU A 113 21.41 15.40 1.82
N SER A 114 21.72 15.68 0.54
CA SER A 114 23.02 16.23 0.15
C SER A 114 23.28 17.58 0.79
N ARG A 115 22.27 18.47 0.83
CA ARG A 115 22.41 19.77 1.49
C ARG A 115 22.71 19.63 2.99
N ARG A 116 22.02 18.73 3.69
CA ARG A 116 22.29 18.47 5.11
C ARG A 116 23.70 17.94 5.35
N ARG A 117 24.17 17.04 4.48
CA ARG A 117 25.53 16.48 4.60
C ARG A 117 26.61 17.56 4.49
N ILE A 118 26.44 18.52 3.57
CA ILE A 118 27.39 19.63 3.38
C ILE A 118 27.43 20.53 4.61
N VAL A 119 26.26 20.93 5.13
CA VAL A 119 26.18 21.78 6.33
C VAL A 119 26.85 21.11 7.54
N VAL A 120 26.57 19.81 7.76
CA VAL A 120 27.19 19.06 8.87
C VAL A 120 28.72 18.95 8.71
N ALA A 121 29.23 18.89 7.48
CA ALA A 121 30.68 18.87 7.23
C ALA A 121 31.32 20.24 7.49
N GLU A 122 30.67 21.33 7.07
CA GLU A 122 31.11 22.71 7.31
C GLU A 122 31.16 23.02 8.82
N ASP A 123 30.10 22.66 9.56
CA ASP A 123 30.04 22.81 11.03
C ASP A 123 31.16 22.02 11.74
N ALA A 124 31.56 20.87 11.19
CA ALA A 124 32.62 20.03 11.75
C ALA A 124 34.03 20.60 11.50
N GLU A 125 34.25 21.30 10.39
CA GLU A 125 35.51 21.97 10.08
C GLU A 125 35.69 23.22 10.95
N ASP A 126 34.65 24.06 11.09
CA ASP A 126 34.67 25.27 11.93
C ASP A 126 34.81 24.96 13.43
N GLY A 127 34.25 23.83 13.89
CA GLY A 127 34.37 23.37 15.28
C GLY A 127 35.74 22.79 15.67
N SER A 128 36.64 22.57 14.70
CA SER A 128 37.99 21.99 14.93
C SER A 128 39.10 23.03 15.15
N GLY A 129 38.77 24.33 15.06
CA GLY A 129 39.70 25.45 15.21
C GLY A 129 39.86 26.02 16.63
N ILE A 130 39.40 25.31 17.67
CA ILE A 130 39.54 25.70 19.09
C ILE A 130 40.34 24.65 19.86
#